data_AF-T0M5D8-F1
#
_entry.id   AF-T0M5D8-F1
#
_cell.length_a   1.000
_cell.length_b   1.000
_cell.length_c   1.000
_cell.angle_alpha   90.00
_cell.angle_beta   90.00
_cell.angle_gamma   90.00
#
_symmetry.space_group_name_H-M   'P 1'
#
loop_
_entity.id
_entity.type
_entity.pdbx_description
1 polymer ?
#
loop_
_entity_poly.entity_id
_entity_poly.type
_entity_poly.pdbx_seq_one_letter_code
_entity_poly.pdbx_strand_id
1 'polypeptide(L)'
;MRNHLAAKEGHKMNKYVLGALISIVIGAIGLGLLIYQTLHTTSVGVDVNVIPPIGILYAFIFAAGVIAAIALISLNSKSAVVRK
;
A
#
# COMPACT_ATOMS: atom_id res chain seq x y z
N MET A 1 36.86 -8.93 -25.37
CA MET A 1 36.26 -7.83 -24.57
C MET A 1 34.74 -7.81 -24.75
N ARG A 2 33.99 -8.73 -24.12
CA ARG A 2 32.52 -8.80 -24.20
C ARG A 2 31.80 -8.91 -22.84
N ASN A 3 32.55 -8.97 -21.74
CA ASN A 3 32.00 -9.33 -20.43
C ASN A 3 31.59 -8.12 -19.57
N HIS A 4 31.70 -6.90 -20.11
CA HIS A 4 31.39 -5.66 -19.38
C HIS A 4 29.97 -5.14 -19.65
N LEU A 5 29.27 -5.69 -20.66
CA LEU A 5 27.94 -5.22 -21.07
C LEU A 5 26.79 -5.99 -20.40
N ALA A 6 27.03 -7.19 -19.89
CA ALA A 6 26.00 -8.02 -19.23
C ALA A 6 25.68 -7.58 -17.78
N ALA A 7 26.54 -6.77 -17.15
CA ALA A 7 26.38 -6.35 -15.76
C ALA A 7 25.47 -5.13 -15.56
N LYS A 8 24.94 -4.52 -16.64
CA LYS A 8 24.11 -3.29 -16.57
C LYS A 8 22.65 -3.50 -16.92
N GLU A 9 22.23 -4.75 -17.08
CA GLU A 9 20.81 -5.14 -17.07
C GLU A 9 20.37 -5.58 -15.67
N GLY A 10 20.88 -4.89 -14.65
CA GLY A 10 20.37 -4.98 -13.30
C GLY A 10 18.93 -4.49 -13.27
N HIS A 11 18.00 -5.42 -13.45
CA HIS A 11 16.67 -5.45 -12.87
C HIS A 11 15.96 -4.09 -12.82
N LYS A 12 15.60 -3.52 -13.98
CA LYS A 12 14.65 -2.38 -14.01
C LYS A 12 13.30 -2.87 -13.52
N MET A 13 13.07 -2.79 -12.22
CA MET A 13 11.79 -3.11 -11.60
C MET A 13 10.69 -2.26 -12.25
N ASN A 14 9.63 -2.93 -12.71
CA ASN A 14 8.54 -2.28 -13.42
C ASN A 14 7.92 -1.19 -12.50
N LYS A 15 7.76 0.04 -13.02
CA LYS A 15 7.21 1.18 -12.26
C LYS A 15 5.83 0.86 -11.65
N TYR A 16 5.04 0.02 -12.31
CA TYR A 16 3.75 -0.46 -11.80
C TYR A 16 3.92 -1.39 -10.59
N VAL A 17 4.94 -2.26 -10.60
CA VAL A 17 5.26 -3.15 -9.47
C VAL A 17 5.76 -2.33 -8.28
N LEU A 18 6.63 -1.36 -8.52
CA LEU A 18 7.09 -0.44 -7.47
C LEU A 18 5.91 0.36 -6.86
N GLY A 19 5.01 0.89 -7.70
CA GLY A 19 3.82 1.61 -7.23
C GLY A 19 2.87 0.72 -6.43
N ALA A 20 2.67 -0.54 -6.85
CA ALA A 20 1.83 -1.49 -6.14
C ALA A 20 2.41 -1.83 -4.77
N LEU A 21 3.72 -2.08 -4.68
CA LEU A 21 4.41 -2.33 -3.42
C LEU A 21 4.29 -1.15 -2.45
N ILE A 22 4.50 0.08 -2.94
CA ILE A 22 4.36 1.30 -2.10
C ILE A 22 2.92 1.44 -1.60
N SER A 23 1.92 1.22 -2.46
CA SER A 23 0.50 1.30 -2.07
C SER A 23 0.13 0.27 -1.01
N ILE A 24 0.63 -0.97 -1.14
CA ILE A 24 0.44 -2.03 -0.14
C ILE A 24 1.08 -1.64 1.20
N VAL A 25 2.30 -1.11 1.18
CA VAL A 25 2.99 -0.65 2.40
C VAL A 25 2.20 0.47 3.08
N ILE A 26 1.72 1.46 2.33
CA ILE A 26 0.89 2.55 2.87
C ILE A 26 -0.40 2.00 3.48
N GLY A 27 -1.08 1.08 2.79
CA GLY A 27 -2.26 0.40 3.32
C GLY A 27 -1.96 -0.34 4.62
N ALA A 28 -0.90 -1.15 4.66
CA ALA A 28 -0.51 -1.90 5.86
C ALA A 28 -0.19 -0.98 7.05
N ILE A 29 0.46 0.17 6.81
CA ILE A 29 0.72 1.18 7.84
C ILE A 29 -0.60 1.75 8.37
N GLY A 30 -1.53 2.14 7.50
CA GLY A 30 -2.85 2.64 7.90
C GLY A 30 -3.62 1.64 8.76
N LEU A 31 -3.60 0.35 8.39
CA LEU A 31 -4.22 -0.72 9.16
C LEU A 31 -3.55 -0.93 10.53
N GLY A 32 -2.21 -0.91 10.56
CA GLY A 32 -1.45 -1.04 11.80
C GLY A 32 -1.74 0.10 12.79
N LEU A 33 -1.85 1.33 12.30
CA LEU A 33 -2.19 2.50 13.11
C LEU A 33 -3.63 2.44 13.64
N LEU A 34 -4.58 1.95 12.84
CA LEU A 34 -5.95 1.70 13.27
C LEU A 34 -6.03 0.69 14.42
N ILE A 35 -5.35 -0.46 14.26
CA ILE A 35 -5.32 -1.51 15.28
C ILE A 35 -4.64 -0.99 16.55
N TYR A 36 -3.49 -0.33 16.41
CA TYR A 36 -2.76 0.25 17.54
C TYR A 36 -3.63 1.22 18.33
N GLN A 37 -4.31 2.13 17.65
CA GLN A 37 -5.21 3.06 18.31
C GLN A 37 -6.35 2.34 19.02
N THR A 38 -6.99 1.35 18.37
CA THR A 38 -8.11 0.60 18.95
C THR A 38 -7.70 -0.15 20.22
N LEU A 39 -6.52 -0.79 20.20
CA LEU A 39 -5.95 -1.44 21.37
C LEU A 39 -5.58 -0.43 22.46
N HIS A 40 -4.99 0.71 22.08
CA HIS A 40 -4.61 1.73 23.03
C HIS A 40 -5.84 2.36 23.70
N THR A 41 -6.87 2.78 22.95
CA THR A 41 -8.11 3.35 23.51
C THR A 41 -8.81 2.38 24.43
N THR A 42 -8.83 1.09 24.08
CA THR A 42 -9.37 0.03 24.95
C THR A 42 -8.54 -0.11 26.24
N SER A 43 -7.20 -0.05 26.14
CA SER A 43 -6.31 -0.19 27.30
C SER A 43 -6.36 0.99 28.28
N VAL A 44 -6.67 2.21 27.79
CA VAL A 44 -6.75 3.42 28.63
C VAL A 44 -8.18 3.76 29.07
N GLY A 45 -9.15 2.85 28.83
CA GLY A 45 -10.54 3.04 29.25
C GLY A 45 -11.27 4.16 28.51
N VAL A 46 -10.81 4.54 27.32
CA VAL A 46 -11.49 5.52 26.46
C VAL A 46 -12.69 4.82 25.81
N ASP A 47 -13.87 5.41 25.95
CA ASP A 47 -15.11 4.88 25.38
C ASP A 47 -15.00 4.78 23.85
N VAL A 48 -15.01 3.55 23.34
CA VAL A 48 -14.89 3.23 21.91
C VAL A 48 -16.10 3.68 21.09
N ASN A 49 -17.20 4.12 21.73
CA ASN A 49 -18.31 4.77 21.04
C ASN A 49 -17.95 6.16 20.51
N VAL A 50 -16.87 6.77 21.00
CA VAL A 50 -16.33 8.02 20.49
C VAL A 50 -15.08 7.70 19.68
N ILE A 51 -15.24 7.54 18.37
CA ILE A 51 -14.10 7.33 17.46
C ILE A 51 -13.21 8.58 17.54
N PRO A 52 -11.97 8.50 18.04
CA PRO A 52 -11.11 9.66 18.11
C PRO A 52 -10.82 10.15 16.69
N PRO A 53 -10.75 11.47 16.43
CA PRO A 53 -10.50 12.02 15.09
C PRO A 53 -9.27 11.42 14.39
N ILE A 54 -8.27 11.01 15.17
CA ILE A 54 -7.06 10.37 14.66
C ILE A 54 -7.28 8.95 14.11
N GLY A 55 -8.32 8.25 14.58
CA GLY A 55 -8.70 6.93 14.05
C GLY A 55 -9.39 7.02 12.71
N ILE A 56 -10.18 8.09 12.54
CA ILE A 56 -10.77 8.43 11.25
C ILE A 56 -9.65 8.71 10.23
N LEU A 57 -8.61 9.45 10.62
CA LEU A 57 -7.46 9.72 9.77
C LEU A 57 -6.74 8.42 9.34
N TYR A 58 -6.47 7.50 10.27
CA TYR A 58 -5.84 6.22 9.94
C TYR A 58 -6.71 5.34 9.03
N ALA A 59 -8.04 5.37 9.20
CA ALA A 59 -8.98 4.72 8.28
C ALA A 59 -8.91 5.29 6.86
N PHE A 60 -8.80 6.61 6.71
CA PHE A 60 -8.61 7.24 5.40
C PHE A 60 -7.29 6.85 4.75
N ILE A 61 -6.20 6.78 5.52
CA ILE A 61 -4.88 6.34 5.02
C ILE A 61 -4.95 4.88 4.55
N PHE A 62 -5.57 4.00 5.33
CA PHE A 62 -5.80 2.60 4.95
C PHE A 62 -6.61 2.51 3.65
N ALA A 63 -7.76 3.18 3.59
CA ALA A 63 -8.63 3.17 2.42
C ALA A 63 -7.92 3.70 1.17
N ALA A 64 -7.17 4.79 1.28
CA ALA A 64 -6.39 5.35 0.18
C ALA A 64 -5.33 4.36 -0.34
N GLY A 65 -4.62 3.69 0.57
CA GLY A 65 -3.63 2.66 0.21
C GLY A 65 -4.25 1.48 -0.54
N VAL A 66 -5.40 0.98 -0.07
CA VAL A 66 -6.14 -0.13 -0.72
C VAL A 66 -6.65 0.28 -2.09
N ILE A 67 -7.27 1.45 -2.23
CA ILE A 67 -7.78 1.95 -3.51
C ILE A 67 -6.65 2.11 -4.52
N ALA A 68 -5.52 2.68 -4.11
CA ALA A 68 -4.35 2.85 -4.97
C ALA A 68 -3.77 1.49 -5.42
N ALA A 69 -3.69 0.51 -4.52
CA ALA A 69 -3.23 -0.84 -4.85
C ALA A 69 -4.16 -1.52 -5.88
N ILE A 70 -5.48 -1.47 -5.67
CA ILE A 70 -6.48 -2.04 -6.58
C ILE A 70 -6.41 -1.33 -7.95
N ALA A 71 -6.31 -0.01 -7.97
CA ALA A 71 -6.21 0.78 -9.20
C ALA A 71 -4.97 0.36 -10.01
N LEU A 72 -3.82 0.22 -9.37
CA LEU A 72 -2.58 -0.18 -10.05
C LEU A 72 -2.62 -1.62 -10.57
N ILE A 73 -3.23 -2.55 -9.80
CA ILE A 73 -3.44 -3.93 -10.26
C ILE A 73 -4.38 -3.95 -11.48
N SER A 74 -5.48 -3.21 -11.41
CA SER A 74 -6.47 -3.10 -12.50
C SER A 74 -5.87 -2.53 -13.79
N LEU A 75 -5.02 -1.50 -13.66
CA LEU A 75 -4.27 -0.92 -14.78
C LEU A 75 -3.26 -1.92 -15.39
N ASN A 76 -2.61 -2.72 -14.55
CA ASN A 76 -1.67 -3.75 -15.02
C ASN A 76 -2.39 -4.92 -15.74
N SER A 77 -3.62 -5.27 -15.32
CA SER A 77 -4.43 -6.30 -15.97
C SER A 77 -4.94 -5.92 -17.36
N LYS A 78 -5.23 -4.63 -17.65
CA LYS A 78 -5.64 -4.20 -18.99
C LYS A 78 -4.53 -4.26 -20.04
N SER A 79 -3.27 -4.04 -19.64
CA SER A 79 -2.12 -4.16 -20.55
C SER A 79 -1.86 -5.59 -21.04
N ALA A 80 -2.38 -6.61 -20.35
CA ALA A 80 -2.23 -8.01 -20.74
C ALA A 80 -3.26 -8.47 -21.81
N VAL A 81 -4.38 -7.76 -21.98
CA VAL A 81 -5.46 -8.13 -22.92
C VAL A 81 -5.19 -7.61 -24.35
N VAL A 82 -4.41 -6.54 -24.51
CA VAL A 82 -4.09 -5.93 -25.83
C VAL A 82 -2.97 -6.68 -26.58
N ARG A 83 -2.35 -7.69 -25.96
CA ARG A 83 -1.35 -8.57 -26.60
C ARG A 83 -1.92 -9.96 -26.94
N LYS A 84 -3.15 -10.01 -27.45
CA LYS A 84 -3.67 -11.20 -28.14
C LYS A 84 -4.11 -10.83 -29.54
#